data_AF-A0A4R5UTP2-F1
#
_entry.id   AF-A0A4R5UTP2-F1
#
_cell.length_a   1.000
_cell.length_b   1.000
_cell.length_c   1.000
_cell.angle_alpha   90.00
_cell.angle_beta   90.00
_cell.angle_gamma   90.00
#
_symmetry.space_group_name_H-M   'P 1'
#
loop_
_entity.id
_entity.type
_entity.pdbx_description
1 polymer ?
#
loop_
_entity_poly.entity_id
_entity_poly.type
_entity_poly.pdbx_seq_one_letter_code
_entity_poly.pdbx_strand_id
1 'polypeptide(L)'
;MSEKSKYIPLKELDIYILSRQLSAFAWGIYQRLDFQSRKIWGDQMISSMDSIGANIAEGYARFHFLERIRFYYISRASLSESVDHWIDLGFERKIVSNEEYKEIKIISKSLQIKLNHQIKIAYNAKDKNSSK
;
A
#
# COMPACT_ATOMS: atom_id res chain seq x y z
N MET A 1 5.72 26.81 -22.83
CA MET A 1 6.34 26.73 -21.49
C MET A 1 6.03 25.36 -20.91
N SER A 2 7.01 24.47 -20.83
CA SER A 2 6.81 23.15 -20.22
C SER A 2 6.52 23.34 -18.73
N GLU A 3 5.34 22.92 -18.27
CA GLU A 3 5.08 22.80 -16.83
C GLU A 3 6.20 21.97 -16.22
N LYS A 4 7.04 22.60 -15.40
CA LYS A 4 8.02 21.89 -14.58
C LYS A 4 7.19 20.95 -13.71
N SER A 5 7.37 19.64 -13.88
CA SER A 5 6.81 18.63 -12.98
C SER A 5 7.18 19.04 -11.55
N LYS A 6 6.17 19.48 -10.79
CA LYS A 6 6.35 19.89 -9.41
C LYS A 6 6.75 18.65 -8.63
N TYR A 7 7.91 18.69 -7.98
CA TYR A 7 8.31 17.64 -7.06
C TYR A 7 7.24 17.51 -5.97
N ILE A 8 6.67 16.32 -5.83
CA ILE A 8 5.68 15.99 -4.80
C ILE A 8 6.41 15.22 -3.70
N PRO A 9 6.55 15.76 -2.47
CA PRO A 9 7.13 15.04 -1.33
C PRO A 9 6.40 13.72 -1.04
N LEU A 10 7.11 12.71 -0.52
CA LEU A 10 6.53 11.40 -0.17
C LEU A 10 5.28 11.53 0.73
N LYS A 11 5.31 12.45 1.70
CA LYS A 11 4.20 12.67 2.65
C LYS A 11 2.95 13.28 1.99
N GLU A 12 3.08 13.86 0.80
CA GLU A 12 1.98 14.41 0.00
C GLU A 12 1.52 13.43 -1.08
N LEU A 13 2.18 12.28 -1.22
CA LEU A 13 1.82 11.28 -2.21
C LEU A 13 0.59 10.50 -1.75
N ASP A 14 -0.52 10.62 -2.48
CA ASP A 14 -1.78 9.95 -2.15
C ASP A 14 -1.63 8.46 -1.83
N ILE A 15 -0.83 7.72 -2.61
CA ILE A 15 -0.64 6.28 -2.38
C ILE A 15 0.05 6.01 -1.04
N TYR A 16 0.94 6.90 -0.61
CA TYR A 16 1.60 6.79 0.69
C TYR A 16 0.64 7.16 1.82
N ILE A 17 -0.13 8.24 1.67
CA ILE A 17 -1.15 8.66 2.66
C ILE A 17 -2.16 7.53 2.88
N LEU A 18 -2.71 6.96 1.82
CA LEU A 18 -3.68 5.86 1.90
C LEU A 18 -3.05 4.61 2.54
N SER A 19 -1.79 4.28 2.22
CA SER A 19 -1.10 3.16 2.87
C SER A 19 -0.94 3.37 4.38
N ARG A 20 -0.66 4.61 4.83
CA ARG A 20 -0.55 4.94 6.25
C ARG A 20 -1.91 4.93 6.96
N GLN A 21 -2.98 5.27 6.27
CA GLN A 21 -4.35 5.10 6.79
C GLN A 21 -4.65 3.62 7.02
N LEU A 22 -4.33 2.74 6.06
CA LEU A 22 -4.46 1.29 6.24
C LEU A 22 -3.62 0.76 7.42
N SER A 23 -2.36 1.19 7.55
CA SER A 23 -1.52 0.87 8.70
C SER A 23 -2.18 1.26 10.03
N ALA A 24 -2.81 2.43 10.10
CA ALA A 24 -3.48 2.89 11.32
C ALA A 24 -4.68 2.00 11.70
N PHE A 25 -5.50 1.60 10.72
CA PHE A 25 -6.61 0.65 10.95
C PHE A 25 -6.09 -0.72 11.39
N ALA A 26 -5.08 -1.26 10.69
CA ALA A 26 -4.46 -2.53 11.03
C ALA A 26 -3.86 -2.51 12.45
N TRP A 27 -3.22 -1.42 12.84
CA TRP A 27 -2.68 -1.24 14.18
C TRP A 27 -3.78 -1.28 15.25
N GLY A 28 -4.91 -0.60 15.01
CA GLY A 28 -6.06 -0.64 15.93
C GLY A 28 -6.59 -2.06 16.13
N ILE A 29 -6.70 -2.85 15.05
CA ILE A 29 -7.07 -4.27 15.12
C ILE A 29 -6.01 -5.08 15.86
N TYR A 30 -4.73 -4.86 15.58
CA TYR A 30 -3.61 -5.59 16.18
C TYR A 30 -3.54 -5.39 17.70
N GLN A 31 -3.74 -4.16 18.18
CA GLN A 31 -3.62 -3.82 19.60
C GLN A 31 -4.60 -4.58 20.49
N ARG A 32 -5.79 -4.91 19.98
CA ARG A 32 -6.84 -5.61 20.75
C ARG A 32 -6.72 -7.14 20.74
N LEU A 33 -5.75 -7.71 20.01
CA LEU A 33 -5.53 -9.15 19.97
C LEU A 33 -4.87 -9.65 21.26
N ASP A 34 -5.29 -10.84 21.71
CA ASP A 34 -4.57 -11.63 22.69
C ASP A 34 -3.24 -12.18 22.11
N PHE A 35 -2.38 -12.71 22.99
CA PHE A 35 -1.07 -13.21 22.60
C PHE A 35 -1.10 -14.29 21.49
N GLN A 36 -2.04 -15.24 21.58
CA GLN A 36 -2.13 -16.33 20.62
C GLN A 36 -2.62 -15.82 19.27
N SER A 37 -3.65 -14.97 19.27
CA SER A 37 -4.22 -14.32 18.07
C SER A 37 -3.20 -13.44 17.35
N ARG A 38 -2.33 -12.73 18.09
CA ARG A 38 -1.19 -11.99 17.50
C ARG A 38 -0.27 -12.95 16.75
N LYS A 39 0.17 -14.02 17.39
CA LYS A 39 1.15 -14.95 16.82
C LYS A 39 0.64 -15.67 15.56
N ILE A 40 -0.63 -16.07 15.53
CA ILE A 40 -1.18 -16.92 14.44
C ILE A 40 -1.72 -16.13 13.26
N TRP A 41 -2.07 -14.86 13.44
CA TRP A 41 -2.74 -14.05 12.43
C TRP A 41 -2.28 -12.60 12.47
N GLY A 42 -2.25 -11.98 13.66
CA GLY A 42 -1.95 -10.57 13.81
C GLY A 42 -0.59 -10.15 13.25
N ASP A 43 0.47 -10.91 13.54
CA ASP A 43 1.84 -10.59 13.14
C ASP A 43 2.01 -10.64 11.62
N GLN A 44 1.36 -11.59 10.95
CA GLN A 44 1.37 -11.69 9.48
C GLN A 44 0.54 -10.57 8.83
N MET A 45 -0.63 -10.29 9.41
CA MET A 45 -1.51 -9.21 8.95
C MET A 45 -0.83 -7.84 9.07
N ILE A 46 -0.28 -7.48 10.24
CA ILE A 46 0.32 -6.16 10.44
C ILE A 46 1.59 -5.98 9.61
N SER A 47 2.42 -7.03 9.50
CA SER A 47 3.65 -6.98 8.71
C SER A 47 3.36 -6.79 7.22
N SER A 48 2.38 -7.53 6.67
CA SER A 48 1.98 -7.37 5.27
C SER A 48 1.33 -6.00 5.01
N MET A 49 0.53 -5.48 5.95
CA MET A 49 -0.09 -4.16 5.82
C MET A 49 0.95 -3.02 5.83
N ASP A 50 1.87 -3.02 6.79
CA ASP A 50 2.91 -1.98 6.89
C ASP A 50 3.93 -2.04 5.74
N SER A 51 4.16 -3.24 5.18
CA SER A 51 4.99 -3.44 4.00
C SER A 51 4.52 -2.63 2.78
N ILE A 52 3.21 -2.34 2.66
CA ILE A 52 2.67 -1.54 1.56
C ILE A 52 3.32 -0.14 1.55
N GLY A 53 3.23 0.57 2.68
CA GLY A 53 3.77 1.92 2.80
C GLY A 53 5.30 1.94 2.79
N ALA A 54 5.93 0.93 3.39
CA ALA A 54 7.39 0.78 3.39
C ALA A 54 7.95 0.66 1.96
N ASN A 55 7.35 -0.20 1.13
CA ASN A 55 7.78 -0.36 -0.25
C ASN A 55 7.45 0.87 -1.11
N ILE A 56 6.34 1.58 -0.87
CA ILE A 56 6.06 2.86 -1.54
C ILE A 56 7.16 3.88 -1.23
N ALA A 57 7.54 4.02 0.05
CA ALA A 57 8.58 4.93 0.48
C ALA A 57 9.95 4.57 -0.13
N GLU A 58 10.31 3.29 -0.13
CA GLU A 58 11.56 2.81 -0.71
C GLU A 58 11.60 3.05 -2.22
N GLY A 59 10.52 2.69 -2.94
CA GLY A 59 10.40 2.95 -4.37
C GLY A 59 10.49 4.43 -4.73
N TYR A 60 9.82 5.28 -3.94
CA TYR A 60 9.86 6.73 -4.11
C TYR A 60 11.28 7.30 -4.04
N ALA A 61 12.12 6.77 -3.14
CA ALA A 61 13.50 7.18 -2.97
C ALA A 61 14.45 6.66 -4.08
N ARG A 62 14.03 5.72 -4.92
CA ARG A 62 14.86 5.19 -6.01
C ARG A 62 15.01 6.20 -7.15
N PHE A 63 16.24 6.35 -7.63
CA PHE A 63 16.56 7.17 -8.80
C PHE A 63 16.05 6.52 -10.10
N HIS A 64 16.37 5.25 -10.33
CA HIS A 64 16.00 4.54 -11.54
C HIS A 64 14.52 4.12 -11.52
N PHE A 65 13.79 4.47 -12.59
CA PHE A 65 12.36 4.23 -12.68
C PHE A 65 11.99 2.73 -12.62
N LEU A 66 12.82 1.84 -13.18
CA LEU A 66 12.60 0.39 -13.12
C LEU A 66 12.69 -0.15 -11.69
N GLU A 67 13.63 0.36 -10.89
CA GLU A 67 13.72 -0.01 -9.47
C GLU A 67 12.49 0.50 -8.71
N ARG A 68 12.10 1.76 -8.93
CA ARG A 68 10.89 2.34 -8.33
C ARG A 68 9.66 1.49 -8.64
N ILE A 69 9.47 1.10 -9.90
CA ILE A 69 8.37 0.24 -10.34
C ILE A 69 8.42 -1.12 -9.63
N ARG A 70 9.60 -1.71 -9.47
CA ARG A 70 9.76 -2.98 -8.74
C ARG A 70 9.19 -2.89 -7.33
N PHE A 71 9.52 -1.81 -6.60
CA PHE A 71 8.97 -1.57 -5.26
C PHE A 71 7.46 -1.31 -5.25
N TYR A 72 6.94 -0.61 -6.27
CA TYR A 72 5.49 -0.43 -6.39
C TYR A 72 4.75 -1.75 -6.68
N TYR A 73 5.37 -2.68 -7.41
CA TYR A 73 4.83 -4.03 -7.57
C TYR A 73 4.84 -4.83 -6.27
N ILE A 74 5.91 -4.74 -5.47
CA ILE A 74 5.95 -5.35 -4.14
C ILE A 74 4.84 -4.76 -3.26
N SER A 75 4.67 -3.43 -3.27
CA SER A 75 3.60 -2.75 -2.54
C SER A 75 2.21 -3.27 -2.95
N ARG A 76 2.00 -3.52 -4.25
CA ARG A 76 0.75 -4.07 -4.77
C ARG A 76 0.53 -5.53 -4.35
N ALA A 77 1.60 -6.33 -4.31
CA ALA A 77 1.52 -7.70 -3.79
C ALA A 77 1.17 -7.71 -2.30
N SER A 78 1.84 -6.87 -1.50
CA SER A 78 1.53 -6.71 -0.06
C SER A 78 0.11 -6.19 0.17
N LEU A 79 -0.43 -5.32 -0.69
CA LEU A 79 -1.83 -4.89 -0.60
C LEU A 79 -2.81 -6.05 -0.77
N SER A 80 -2.55 -6.95 -1.72
CA SER A 80 -3.41 -8.12 -1.92
C SER A 80 -3.27 -9.12 -0.77
N GLU A 81 -2.05 -9.41 -0.33
CA GLU A 81 -1.81 -10.27 0.83
C GLU A 81 -2.49 -9.74 2.10
N SER A 82 -2.30 -8.46 2.42
CA SER A 82 -2.90 -7.86 3.62
C SER A 82 -4.42 -7.80 3.53
N VAL A 83 -4.99 -7.32 2.42
CA VAL A 83 -6.43 -7.02 2.36
C VAL A 83 -7.28 -8.17 1.83
N ASP A 84 -6.84 -8.85 0.78
CA ASP A 84 -7.63 -9.92 0.16
C ASP A 84 -7.43 -11.26 0.88
N HIS A 85 -6.29 -11.44 1.57
CA HIS A 85 -6.06 -12.64 2.37
C HIS A 85 -6.27 -12.38 3.86
N TRP A 86 -5.44 -11.54 4.50
CA TRP A 86 -5.45 -11.44 5.97
C TRP A 86 -6.70 -10.75 6.53
N ILE A 87 -7.13 -9.63 5.95
CA ILE A 87 -8.34 -8.92 6.42
C ILE A 87 -9.61 -9.73 6.14
N ASP A 88 -9.73 -10.37 4.98
CA ASP A 88 -10.87 -11.24 4.66
C ASP A 88 -10.95 -12.41 5.65
N LEU A 89 -9.82 -13.08 5.89
CA LEU A 89 -9.73 -14.15 6.89
C LEU A 89 -10.02 -13.65 8.32
N GLY A 90 -9.57 -12.44 8.66
CA GLY A 90 -9.85 -11.80 9.94
C GLY A 90 -11.33 -11.51 10.12
N PHE A 91 -12.02 -11.09 9.05
CA PHE A 91 -13.46 -10.86 9.04
C PHE A 91 -14.25 -12.17 9.20
N GLU A 92 -13.89 -13.23 8.47
CA GLU A 92 -14.47 -14.57 8.62
C GLU A 92 -14.33 -15.11 10.04
N ARG A 93 -13.19 -14.83 10.68
CA ARG A 93 -12.89 -15.22 12.07
C ARG A 93 -13.49 -14.28 13.11
N LYS A 94 -14.24 -13.25 12.70
CA LYS A 94 -14.83 -12.21 13.57
C LYS A 94 -13.79 -11.44 14.39
N ILE A 95 -12.54 -11.42 13.92
CA ILE A 95 -11.44 -10.61 14.47
C ILE A 95 -11.57 -9.17 13.97
N VAL A 96 -12.05 -8.97 12.74
CA VAL A 96 -12.29 -7.67 12.12
C VAL A 96 -13.79 -7.39 12.14
N SER A 97 -14.19 -6.18 12.56
CA SER A 97 -15.60 -5.78 12.58
C SER A 97 -16.11 -5.47 11.18
N ASN A 98 -17.44 -5.42 11.01
CA ASN A 98 -18.06 -5.06 9.74
C ASN A 98 -17.70 -3.63 9.30
N GLU A 99 -17.61 -2.71 10.26
CA GLU A 99 -17.25 -1.31 10.05
C GLU A 99 -15.79 -1.20 9.61
N GLU A 100 -14.87 -1.85 10.34
CA GLU A 100 -13.44 -1.91 9.99
C GLU A 100 -13.23 -2.51 8.61
N TYR A 101 -13.91 -3.62 8.32
CA TYR A 101 -13.83 -4.30 7.04
C TYR A 101 -14.25 -3.40 5.87
N LYS A 102 -15.38 -2.69 6.02
CA LYS A 102 -15.88 -1.76 4.99
C LYS A 102 -14.91 -0.60 4.75
N GLU A 103 -14.42 0.04 5.82
CA GLU A 103 -13.48 1.15 5.70
C GLU A 103 -12.17 0.72 5.02
N ILE A 104 -11.61 -0.43 5.45
CA ILE A 104 -10.40 -1.00 4.86
C ILE A 104 -10.60 -1.28 3.36
N LYS A 105 -11.73 -1.88 2.96
CA LYS A 105 -12.01 -2.17 1.54
C LYS A 105 -12.19 -0.91 0.70
N ILE A 106 -12.75 0.17 1.25
CA ILE A 106 -12.86 1.46 0.56
C ILE A 106 -11.46 2.06 0.32
N ILE A 107 -10.64 2.12 1.36
CA ILE A 107 -9.29 2.71 1.29
C ILE A 107 -8.39 1.87 0.37
N SER A 108 -8.42 0.54 0.50
CA SER A 108 -7.62 -0.38 -0.31
C SER A 108 -7.94 -0.27 -1.80
N LYS A 109 -9.21 -0.15 -2.17
CA LYS A 109 -9.64 0.05 -3.57
C LYS A 109 -9.11 1.36 -4.14
N SER A 110 -9.20 2.45 -3.37
CA SER A 110 -8.64 3.75 -3.76
C SER A 110 -7.12 3.67 -3.96
N LEU A 111 -6.42 3.02 -3.03
CA LEU A 111 -4.98 2.80 -3.09
C LEU A 111 -4.60 1.98 -4.33
N GLN A 112 -5.29 0.87 -4.59
CA GLN A 112 -5.01 -0.01 -5.73
C GLN A 112 -5.10 0.74 -7.06
N ILE A 113 -6.16 1.54 -7.26
CA ILE A 113 -6.36 2.34 -8.47
C ILE A 113 -5.21 3.33 -8.65
N LYS A 114 -4.90 4.10 -7.60
CA LYS A 114 -3.84 5.13 -7.65
C LYS A 114 -2.45 4.52 -7.80
N LEU A 115 -2.16 3.39 -7.16
CA LEU A 115 -0.88 2.69 -7.27
C LEU A 115 -0.67 2.15 -8.69
N ASN A 116 -1.70 1.55 -9.29
CA ASN A 116 -1.64 1.10 -10.68
C ASN A 116 -1.42 2.27 -11.65
N HIS A 117 -2.07 3.42 -11.39
CA HIS A 117 -1.84 4.63 -12.17
C HIS A 117 -0.39 5.14 -12.05
N GLN A 118 0.18 5.14 -10.84
CA GLN A 118 1.58 5.51 -10.62
C GLN A 118 2.57 4.59 -11.36
N ILE A 119 2.32 3.28 -11.34
CA ILE A 119 3.12 2.29 -12.11
C ILE A 119 3.03 2.63 -13.61
N LYS A 120 1.83 2.86 -14.14
CA LYS A 120 1.63 3.22 -15.56
C LYS A 120 2.37 4.50 -15.96
N ILE A 121 2.31 5.55 -15.13
CA ILE A 121 3.05 6.79 -15.37
C ILE A 121 4.56 6.53 -15.39
N ALA A 122 5.08 5.78 -14.42
CA ALA A 122 6.50 5.48 -14.33
C ALA A 122 7.01 4.70 -15.55
N TYR A 123 6.19 3.79 -16.12
CA TYR A 123 6.50 3.12 -17.38
C TYR A 123 6.52 4.08 -18.56
N ASN A 124 5.51 4.94 -18.72
CA ASN A 124 5.42 5.86 -19.87
C ASN A 124 6.52 6.93 -19.89
N ALA A 125 7.16 7.21 -18.75
CA ALA A 125 8.34 8.07 -18.69
C ALA A 125 9.55 7.49 -19.46
N LYS A 126 9.59 6.17 -19.68
CA LYS A 126 10.57 5.48 -20.54
C LYS A 126 10.48 5.92 -22.00
N ASP A 127 9.26 6.05 -22.51
CA ASP A 127 9.01 6.27 -23.94
C ASP A 127 9.36 7.70 -24.37
N LYS A 128 9.33 8.67 -23.43
CA LYS A 128 9.76 10.04 -23.70
C LYS A 128 11.27 10.26 -23.67
N ASN A 129 12.04 9.40 -22.99
CA ASN A 129 13.49 9.51 -22.89
C ASN A 129 14.24 8.59 -23.87
N SER A 130 13.57 7.58 -24.43
CA SER A 130 14.15 6.69 -25.46
C SER A 130 13.98 7.22 -26.90
N SER A 131 13.26 8.34 -27.07
CA SER A 131 12.99 8.99 -28.37
C SER A 131 13.71 10.33 -28.52
N LYS A 132 14.79 10.56 -27.77
CA LYS A 132 15.70 11.68 -27.90
C LYS A 132 17.10 11.19 -28.22
#